data_AF-A0AAV4HZ82-F1
#
_entry.id   AF-A0AAV4HZ82-F1
#
_cell.length_a   1.000
_cell.length_b   1.000
_cell.length_c   1.000
_cell.angle_alpha   90.00
_cell.angle_beta   90.00
_cell.angle_gamma   90.00
#
_symmetry.space_group_name_H-M   'P 1'
#
loop_
_entity.id
_entity.type
_entity.pdbx_description
1 polymer ?
#
loop_
_entity_poly.entity_id
_entity_poly.type
_entity_poly.pdbx_seq_one_letter_code
_entity_poly.pdbx_strand_id
1 'polypeptide(L)'
;MCPYMYNFLYTRLLQHFLEDTDELWEKLCQRDFRGSQPEEMEQWREMYLRKHNEREMKYQKLKETMSSSIVKGQSGRKAQLAYMDTPVKAPRDVLRRQMKYGTGCVKMTKGPGVKPYKPSVRAPVYNPMAERPKVVKPVPPMLAKAMQMRKNMRR
;
A
#
# COMPACT_ATOMS: atom_id res chain seq x y z
N MET A 1 -21.12 -1.71 -15.29
CA MET A 1 -22.57 -1.47 -15.12
C MET A 1 -23.00 -2.17 -13.84
N CYS A 2 -23.64 -1.45 -12.92
CA CYS A 2 -24.09 -2.02 -11.64
C CYS A 2 -25.21 -3.06 -11.86
N PRO A 3 -25.18 -4.24 -11.20
CA PRO A 3 -26.21 -5.27 -11.30
C PRO A 3 -27.64 -4.77 -10.96
N TYR A 4 -27.71 -3.68 -10.22
CA TYR A 4 -28.94 -2.98 -9.84
C TYR A 4 -29.73 -2.42 -11.03
N MET A 5 -29.06 -2.03 -12.11
CA MET A 5 -29.73 -1.48 -13.30
C MET A 5 -30.39 -2.56 -14.15
N TYR A 6 -29.81 -3.76 -14.19
CA TYR A 6 -30.41 -4.92 -14.89
C TYR A 6 -31.68 -5.39 -14.19
N ASN A 7 -31.70 -5.40 -12.86
CA ASN A 7 -32.89 -5.78 -12.09
C ASN A 7 -34.01 -4.74 -12.21
N PHE A 8 -33.72 -3.44 -12.26
CA PHE A 8 -34.76 -2.41 -12.38
C PHE A 8 -35.52 -2.48 -13.71
N LEU A 9 -34.82 -2.81 -14.81
CA LEU A 9 -35.43 -2.99 -16.14
C LEU A 9 -36.14 -4.35 -16.25
N TYR A 10 -35.60 -5.42 -15.66
CA TYR A 10 -36.20 -6.75 -15.66
C TYR A 10 -37.48 -6.81 -14.79
N THR A 11 -37.49 -6.16 -13.63
CA THR A 11 -38.68 -6.09 -12.75
C THR A 11 -39.84 -5.33 -13.41
N ARG A 12 -39.55 -4.30 -14.22
CA ARG A 12 -40.57 -3.55 -14.96
C ARG A 12 -41.20 -4.35 -16.12
N LEU A 13 -40.48 -5.32 -16.68
CA LEU A 13 -40.96 -6.20 -17.75
C LEU A 13 -41.62 -7.50 -17.23
N LEU A 14 -41.34 -7.91 -15.98
CA LEU A 14 -41.87 -9.14 -15.35
C LEU A 14 -42.91 -8.90 -14.25
N GLN A 15 -43.48 -7.70 -14.16
CA GLN A 15 -44.49 -7.35 -13.13
C GLN A 15 -45.69 -8.33 -13.11
N HIS A 16 -46.03 -8.96 -14.23
CA HIS A 16 -47.13 -9.91 -14.34
C HIS A 16 -46.80 -11.36 -13.93
N PHE A 17 -45.53 -11.67 -13.62
CA PHE A 17 -45.07 -13.01 -13.23
C PHE A 17 -44.58 -13.07 -11.78
N LEU A 18 -44.79 -11.99 -11.01
CA LEU A 18 -44.22 -11.84 -9.67
C LEU A 18 -44.73 -12.87 -8.65
N GLU A 19 -46.00 -13.26 -8.74
CA GLU A 19 -46.60 -14.25 -7.82
C GLU A 19 -46.00 -15.65 -7.99
N ASP A 20 -45.70 -16.07 -9.23
CA ASP A 20 -45.07 -17.38 -9.52
C ASP A 20 -43.55 -17.39 -9.26
N THR A 21 -42.93 -16.22 -9.03
CA THR A 21 -41.47 -16.14 -8.86
C THR A 21 -40.99 -16.40 -7.44
N ASP A 22 -41.85 -16.33 -6.42
CA ASP A 22 -41.41 -16.40 -5.02
C ASP A 22 -40.83 -17.79 -4.67
N GLU A 23 -41.39 -18.88 -5.20
CA GLU A 23 -40.82 -20.24 -5.06
C GLU A 23 -39.44 -20.39 -5.72
N LEU A 24 -39.17 -19.64 -6.80
CA LEU A 24 -37.86 -19.65 -7.45
C LEU A 24 -36.83 -18.88 -6.60
N TRP A 25 -37.25 -17.78 -5.98
CA TRP A 25 -36.42 -17.04 -5.02
C TRP A 25 -36.11 -17.87 -3.78
N GLU A 26 -37.05 -18.66 -3.28
CA GLU A 26 -36.79 -19.61 -2.20
C GLU A 26 -35.63 -20.57 -2.54
N LYS A 27 -35.71 -21.25 -3.69
CA LYS A 27 -34.66 -22.19 -4.14
C LYS A 27 -33.31 -21.49 -4.28
N LEU A 28 -33.30 -20.26 -4.78
CA LEU A 28 -32.09 -19.45 -4.90
C LEU A 28 -31.51 -19.08 -3.53
N CYS A 29 -32.35 -18.65 -2.60
CA CYS A 29 -31.98 -18.32 -1.23
C CYS A 29 -31.42 -19.53 -0.48
N GLN A 30 -32.04 -20.70 -0.61
CA GLN A 30 -31.54 -21.95 -0.02
C GLN A 30 -30.14 -22.31 -0.55
N ARG A 31 -29.85 -22.02 -1.83
CA ARG A 31 -28.53 -22.24 -2.44
C ARG A 31 -27.48 -21.23 -1.97
N ASP A 32 -27.81 -19.95 -2.06
CA ASP A 32 -26.83 -18.86 -1.89
C ASP A 32 -26.66 -18.42 -0.42
N PHE A 33 -27.70 -18.62 0.40
CA PHE A 33 -27.77 -18.17 1.79
C PHE A 33 -28.30 -19.29 2.72
N ARG A 34 -27.52 -20.37 2.82
CA ARG A 34 -27.84 -21.53 3.66
C ARG A 34 -28.19 -21.15 5.10
N GLY A 35 -29.32 -21.66 5.58
CA GLY A 35 -29.76 -21.49 6.97
C GLY A 35 -30.34 -20.11 7.29
N SER A 36 -30.59 -19.27 6.28
CA SER A 36 -31.32 -18.02 6.48
C SER A 36 -32.78 -18.18 6.04
N GLN A 37 -33.68 -17.54 6.78
CA GLN A 37 -35.11 -17.54 6.55
C GLN A 37 -35.60 -16.10 6.37
N PRO A 38 -36.69 -15.87 5.64
CA PRO A 38 -37.34 -14.58 5.57
C PRO A 38 -37.89 -14.18 6.95
N GLU A 39 -37.92 -12.88 7.20
CA GLU A 39 -38.53 -12.30 8.41
C GLU A 39 -40.07 -12.35 8.33
N GLU A 40 -40.79 -12.12 9.43
CA GLU A 40 -42.24 -12.42 9.57
C GLU A 40 -43.16 -11.77 8.52
N MET A 41 -42.69 -10.77 7.76
CA MET A 41 -43.42 -10.13 6.66
C MET A 41 -42.57 -9.93 5.39
N GLU A 42 -41.46 -10.67 5.24
CA GLU A 42 -40.53 -10.54 4.11
C GLU A 42 -40.79 -11.63 3.06
N GLN A 43 -40.88 -11.25 1.78
CA GLN A 43 -40.89 -12.25 0.68
C GLN A 43 -39.49 -12.83 0.44
N TRP A 44 -39.37 -14.02 -0.15
CA TRP A 44 -38.07 -14.62 -0.45
C TRP A 44 -37.21 -13.73 -1.36
N ARG A 45 -37.85 -13.00 -2.27
CA ARG A 45 -37.22 -12.00 -3.12
C ARG A 45 -36.60 -10.85 -2.31
N GLU A 46 -37.34 -10.32 -1.34
CA GLU A 46 -36.88 -9.19 -0.50
C GLU A 46 -35.70 -9.61 0.37
N MET A 47 -35.79 -10.80 0.95
CA MET A 47 -34.72 -11.45 1.69
C MET A 47 -33.45 -11.60 0.83
N TYR A 48 -33.59 -12.07 -0.42
CA TYR A 48 -32.47 -12.19 -1.35
C TYR A 48 -31.81 -10.82 -1.59
N LEU A 49 -32.59 -9.80 -1.90
CA LEU A 49 -32.08 -8.45 -2.18
C LEU A 49 -31.34 -7.87 -0.98
N ARG A 50 -31.89 -8.02 0.23
CA ARG A 50 -31.24 -7.58 1.47
C ARG A 50 -29.90 -8.28 1.68
N LYS A 51 -29.88 -9.61 1.62
CA LYS A 51 -28.64 -10.40 1.80
C LYS A 51 -27.62 -10.16 0.69
N HIS A 52 -28.08 -9.99 -0.54
CA HIS A 52 -27.22 -9.66 -1.68
C HIS A 52 -26.58 -8.28 -1.49
N ASN A 53 -27.35 -7.28 -1.04
CA ASN A 53 -26.82 -5.95 -0.72
C ASN A 53 -25.82 -5.99 0.41
N GLU A 54 -26.08 -6.73 1.49
CA GLU A 54 -25.12 -6.92 2.58
C GLU A 54 -23.79 -7.52 2.08
N ARG A 55 -23.86 -8.53 1.19
CA ARG A 55 -22.68 -9.15 0.57
C ARG A 55 -21.91 -8.15 -0.30
N GLU A 56 -22.61 -7.39 -1.13
CA GLU A 56 -21.99 -6.38 -2.01
C GLU A 56 -21.33 -5.25 -1.20
N MET A 57 -22.00 -4.78 -0.15
CA MET A 57 -21.46 -3.76 0.76
C MET A 57 -20.18 -4.25 1.45
N LYS A 58 -20.15 -5.51 1.92
CA LYS A 58 -18.93 -6.12 2.48
C LYS A 58 -17.82 -6.22 1.44
N TYR A 59 -18.16 -6.61 0.21
CA TYR A 59 -17.20 -6.70 -0.88
C TYR A 59 -16.58 -5.34 -1.24
N GLN A 60 -17.41 -4.29 -1.37
CA GLN A 60 -16.92 -2.93 -1.63
C GLN A 60 -16.04 -2.42 -0.49
N LYS A 61 -16.43 -2.64 0.77
CA LYS A 61 -15.60 -2.28 1.93
C LYS A 61 -14.25 -3.00 1.93
N LEU A 62 -14.22 -4.29 1.57
CA LEU A 62 -12.97 -5.04 1.45
C LEU A 62 -12.09 -4.47 0.33
N LYS A 63 -12.67 -4.17 -0.82
CA LYS A 63 -11.98 -3.56 -1.96
C LYS A 63 -11.36 -2.21 -1.60
N GLU A 64 -12.08 -1.37 -0.88
CA GLU A 64 -11.59 -0.08 -0.35
C GLU A 64 -10.47 -0.26 0.69
N THR A 65 -10.57 -1.29 1.53
CA THR A 65 -9.53 -1.62 2.51
C THR A 65 -8.25 -2.04 1.79
N MET A 66 -8.35 -2.90 0.78
CA MET A 66 -7.23 -3.33 -0.05
C MET A 66 -6.59 -2.14 -0.76
N SER A 67 -7.38 -1.31 -1.46
CA SER A 67 -6.86 -0.14 -2.17
C SER A 67 -6.17 0.84 -1.24
N SER A 68 -6.79 1.16 -0.10
CA SER A 68 -6.20 2.08 0.89
C SER A 68 -4.92 1.52 1.51
N SER A 69 -4.84 0.21 1.78
CA SER A 69 -3.61 -0.43 2.28
C SER A 69 -2.46 -0.36 1.26
N ILE A 70 -2.75 -0.54 -0.03
CA ILE A 70 -1.77 -0.42 -1.12
C ILE A 70 -1.23 1.02 -1.18
N VAL A 71 -2.13 2.02 -1.17
CA VAL A 71 -1.76 3.44 -1.20
C VAL A 71 -0.92 3.82 0.03
N LYS A 72 -1.34 3.39 1.23
CA LYS A 72 -0.60 3.63 2.48
C LYS A 72 0.78 2.96 2.47
N GLY A 73 0.88 1.74 1.94
CA GLY A 73 2.14 0.99 1.83
C GLY A 73 3.11 1.58 0.79
N GLN A 74 2.59 2.25 -0.24
CA GLN A 74 3.40 2.90 -1.28
C GLN A 74 4.05 4.20 -0.82
N SER A 75 3.48 4.93 0.16
CA SER A 75 4.02 6.24 0.57
C SER A 75 5.40 6.16 1.26
N GLY A 76 5.75 5.00 1.84
CA GLY A 76 7.03 4.77 2.53
C GLY A 76 8.02 3.85 1.82
N ARG A 77 7.58 3.03 0.87
CA ARG A 77 8.45 2.09 0.12
C ARG A 77 8.78 2.65 -1.25
N LYS A 78 9.70 3.60 -1.30
CA LYS A 78 10.31 4.03 -2.56
C LYS A 78 11.38 2.99 -2.93
N ALA A 79 11.15 2.22 -3.99
CA ALA A 79 12.23 1.47 -4.63
C ALA A 79 13.18 2.48 -5.27
N GLN A 80 14.24 2.86 -4.53
CA GLN A 80 15.29 3.68 -5.11
C GLN A 80 16.21 2.77 -5.92
N LEU A 81 16.56 3.20 -7.12
CA LEU A 81 17.58 2.52 -7.90
C LEU A 81 18.90 2.62 -7.12
N ALA A 82 19.57 1.50 -6.88
CA ALA A 82 20.83 1.49 -6.12
C ALA A 82 21.95 2.35 -6.75
N TYR A 83 21.79 2.69 -8.03
CA TYR A 83 22.72 3.47 -8.83
C TYR A 83 21.95 4.53 -9.62
N MET A 84 21.64 5.68 -8.99
CA MET A 84 20.98 6.81 -9.66
C MET A 84 21.99 7.66 -10.44
N ASP A 85 23.09 8.05 -9.79
CA ASP A 85 24.09 8.99 -10.36
C ASP A 85 25.47 8.36 -10.59
N THR A 86 25.62 7.05 -10.36
CA THR A 86 26.91 6.36 -10.50
C THR A 86 26.79 5.14 -11.41
N PRO A 87 27.77 4.90 -12.31
CA PRO A 87 27.76 3.70 -13.13
C PRO A 87 27.87 2.47 -12.24
N VAL A 88 27.03 1.46 -12.54
CA VAL A 88 27.05 0.17 -11.85
C VAL A 88 28.44 -0.43 -11.97
N LYS A 89 29.02 -0.90 -10.85
CA LYS A 89 30.28 -1.64 -10.90
C LYS A 89 30.10 -2.88 -11.77
N ALA A 90 31.04 -3.13 -12.67
CA ALA A 90 31.03 -4.35 -13.47
C ALA A 90 31.00 -5.59 -12.54
N PRO A 91 30.24 -6.65 -12.88
CA PRO A 91 30.19 -7.88 -12.08
C PRO A 91 31.58 -8.44 -11.79
N ARG A 92 31.75 -9.14 -10.65
CA ARG A 92 33.06 -9.59 -10.15
C ARG A 92 33.86 -10.39 -11.18
N ASP A 93 33.20 -11.17 -12.03
CA ASP A 93 33.85 -11.98 -13.06
C ASP A 93 34.33 -11.16 -14.25
N VAL A 94 33.63 -10.06 -14.55
CA VAL A 94 34.05 -9.08 -15.54
C VAL A 94 35.27 -8.33 -15.02
N LEU A 95 35.27 -7.92 -13.74
CA LEU A 95 36.44 -7.29 -13.10
C LEU A 95 37.68 -8.20 -13.12
N ARG A 96 37.52 -9.49 -12.80
CA ARG A 96 38.63 -10.47 -12.86
C ARG A 96 39.21 -10.59 -14.27
N ARG A 97 38.34 -10.64 -15.28
CA ARG A 97 38.76 -10.69 -16.68
C ARG A 97 39.42 -9.39 -17.13
N GLN A 98 38.87 -8.24 -16.74
CA GLN A 98 39.46 -6.94 -17.04
C GLN A 98 40.86 -6.75 -16.44
N MET A 99 41.12 -7.26 -15.23
CA MET A 99 42.49 -7.29 -14.68
C MET A 99 43.41 -8.23 -15.46
N LYS A 100 42.91 -9.41 -15.81
CA LYS A 100 43.68 -10.42 -16.56
C LYS A 100 44.07 -9.95 -17.96
N TYR A 101 43.16 -9.27 -18.65
CA TYR A 101 43.32 -8.85 -20.05
C TYR A 101 43.56 -7.34 -20.20
N GLY A 102 43.77 -6.61 -19.10
CA GLY A 102 44.05 -5.17 -19.12
C GLY A 102 42.92 -4.28 -19.64
N THR A 103 41.69 -4.79 -19.77
CA THR A 103 40.56 -4.10 -20.44
C THR A 103 39.69 -3.27 -19.49
N GLY A 104 40.11 -3.11 -18.22
CA GLY A 104 39.40 -2.28 -17.25
C GLY A 104 39.63 -0.80 -17.53
N CYS A 105 38.57 -0.05 -17.85
CA CYS A 105 38.61 1.39 -18.08
C CYS A 105 39.46 2.13 -17.03
N VAL A 106 40.42 2.93 -17.52
CA VAL A 106 41.26 3.85 -16.74
C VAL A 106 40.33 4.76 -15.93
N LYS A 107 40.57 4.86 -14.62
CA LYS A 107 39.88 5.80 -13.73
C LYS A 107 39.85 7.16 -14.42
N MET A 108 38.66 7.65 -14.79
CA MET A 108 38.48 9.05 -15.16
C MET A 108 39.08 9.87 -14.02
N THR A 109 40.24 10.45 -14.28
CA THR A 109 40.89 11.41 -13.41
C THR A 109 39.86 12.46 -13.09
N LYS A 110 39.64 12.74 -11.80
CA LYS A 110 38.86 13.90 -11.38
C LYS A 110 39.45 15.11 -12.11
N GLY A 111 38.69 15.68 -13.05
CA GLY A 111 38.99 16.99 -13.62
C GLY A 111 39.04 18.06 -12.52
N PRO A 112 39.60 19.24 -12.79
CA PRO A 112 39.90 20.25 -11.78
C PRO A 112 38.63 20.65 -11.04
N GLY A 113 38.75 20.76 -9.72
CA GLY A 113 37.64 20.89 -8.78
C GLY A 113 36.69 22.03 -9.12
N VAL A 114 35.46 21.67 -9.50
CA VAL A 114 34.32 22.56 -9.36
C VAL A 114 33.95 22.59 -7.88
N LYS A 115 34.16 23.72 -7.22
CA LYS A 115 33.71 23.94 -5.84
C LYS A 115 32.18 23.74 -5.80
N PRO A 116 31.63 23.06 -4.79
CA PRO A 116 30.19 22.87 -4.70
C PRO A 116 29.49 24.23 -4.68
N TYR A 117 28.50 24.40 -5.56
CA TYR A 117 27.63 25.56 -5.61
C TYR A 117 26.96 25.73 -4.23
N LYS A 118 27.18 26.88 -3.59
CA LYS A 118 26.42 27.30 -2.40
C LYS A 118 25.33 28.26 -2.88
N PRO A 119 24.04 27.89 -2.82
CA PRO A 119 22.96 28.81 -3.15
C PRO A 119 22.99 30.01 -2.19
N SER A 120 22.89 31.22 -2.74
CA SER A 120 22.82 32.47 -1.99
C SER A 120 21.56 32.50 -1.11
N VAL A 121 21.70 32.90 0.16
CA VAL A 121 20.67 32.89 1.22
C VAL A 121 19.65 34.02 1.03
N ARG A 122 19.04 34.17 -0.14
CA ARG A 122 18.04 35.25 -0.39
C ARG A 122 16.69 34.78 -0.93
N ALA A 123 16.34 33.52 -0.74
CA ALA A 123 14.95 33.09 -0.82
C ALA A 123 14.71 31.99 0.22
N PRO A 124 13.68 32.09 1.09
CA PRO A 124 13.26 30.95 1.88
C PRO A 124 12.62 29.95 0.91
N VAL A 125 13.41 28.99 0.45
CA VAL A 125 12.87 27.78 -0.16
C VAL A 125 12.17 27.03 0.97
N TYR A 126 10.84 27.08 1.01
CA TYR A 126 10.07 26.17 1.83
C TYR A 126 10.37 24.75 1.35
N ASN A 127 11.28 24.09 2.04
CA ASN A 127 11.63 22.70 1.78
C ASN A 127 10.81 21.83 2.75
N PRO A 128 9.75 21.13 2.29
CA PRO A 128 8.95 20.25 3.14
C PRO A 128 9.72 19.00 3.63
N MET A 129 11.02 18.95 3.34
CA MET A 129 11.93 17.82 3.57
C MET A 129 13.17 18.18 4.40
N ALA A 130 13.22 19.38 5.00
CA ALA A 130 14.24 19.66 6.01
C ALA A 130 14.14 18.60 7.12
N GLU A 131 15.27 17.94 7.42
CA GLU A 131 15.33 16.90 8.44
C GLU A 131 14.66 17.43 9.71
N ARG A 132 13.61 16.74 10.18
CA ARG A 132 13.01 17.04 11.47
C ARG A 132 14.14 17.02 12.50
N PRO A 133 14.28 18.03 13.38
CA PRO A 133 15.28 17.98 14.43
C PRO A 133 15.08 16.66 15.18
N LYS A 134 16.14 15.84 15.24
CA LYS A 134 16.09 14.56 15.94
C LYS A 134 15.66 14.85 17.37
N VAL A 135 14.45 14.45 17.73
CA VAL A 135 13.96 14.55 19.11
C VAL A 135 14.87 13.64 19.93
N VAL A 136 15.81 14.25 20.66
CA VAL A 136 16.68 13.52 21.59
C VAL A 136 15.80 13.04 22.72
N LYS A 137 15.43 11.76 22.69
CA LYS A 137 14.66 11.15 23.76
C LYS A 137 15.53 11.09 25.02
N PRO A 138 15.02 11.49 26.19
CA PRO A 138 15.79 11.42 27.43
C PRO A 138 16.19 9.96 27.71
N VAL A 139 17.44 9.77 28.12
CA VAL A 139 17.96 8.45 28.49
C VAL A 139 17.22 7.98 29.75
N PRO A 140 16.62 6.77 29.76
CA PRO A 140 15.93 6.25 30.93
C PRO A 140 16.84 6.19 32.17
N PRO A 141 16.30 6.41 33.39
CA PRO A 141 17.10 6.57 34.60
C PRO A 141 17.99 5.36 34.91
N MET A 142 17.52 4.14 34.63
CA MET A 142 18.30 2.92 34.81
C MET A 142 19.48 2.83 33.82
N LEU A 143 19.27 3.25 32.57
CA LEU A 143 20.30 3.24 31.53
C LEU A 143 21.37 4.32 31.79
N ALA A 144 20.96 5.49 32.28
CA ALA A 144 21.87 6.55 32.69
C ALA A 144 22.82 6.06 33.81
N LYS A 145 22.27 5.38 34.82
CA LYS A 145 23.07 4.83 35.93
C LYS A 145 24.04 3.73 35.47
N ALA A 146 23.61 2.85 34.56
CA ALA A 146 24.47 1.81 33.99
C ALA A 146 25.64 2.41 33.19
N MET A 147 25.39 3.45 32.40
CA MET A 147 26.42 4.15 31.62
C MET A 147 27.44 4.86 32.53
N GLN A 148 26.99 5.44 33.64
CA GLN A 148 27.86 6.10 34.61
C GLN A 148 28.72 5.11 35.39
N MET A 149 28.16 3.97 35.80
CA MET A 149 28.94 2.88 36.42
C MET A 149 30.03 2.35 35.48
N ARG A 150 29.69 2.12 34.21
CA ARG A 150 30.68 1.70 33.19
C ARG A 150 31.78 2.72 32.97
N LYS A 151 31.48 4.01 33.08
CA LYS A 151 32.46 5.10 32.95
C LYS A 151 33.40 5.17 34.15
N ASN A 152 32.88 4.94 35.36
CA ASN A 152 33.67 4.92 36.59
C ASN A 152 34.61 3.70 36.67
N MET A 153 34.25 2.58 36.05
CA MET A 153 35.08 1.37 35.97
C MET A 153 36.20 1.45 34.93
N ARG A 154 36.16 2.47 34.04
CA ARG A 154 37.17 2.72 33.00
C ARG A 154 38.19 3.80 33.41
N ARG A 155 38.08 4.34 34.62
CA ARG A 155 39.11 5.16 35.27
C ARG A 155 39.88 4.29 36.24
#